data_AF-A0A529TU01-F1
#
_entry.id   AF-A0A529TU01-F1
#
_cell.length_a   1.000
_cell.length_b   1.000
_cell.length_c   1.000
_cell.angle_alpha   90.00
_cell.angle_beta   90.00
_cell.angle_gamma   90.00
#
_symmetry.space_group_name_H-M   'P 1'
#
loop_
_entity.id
_entity.type
_entity.pdbx_description
1 polymer ?
#
loop_
_entity_poly.entity_id
_entity_poly.type
_entity_poly.pdbx_seq_one_letter_code
_entity_poly.pdbx_strand_id
1 'polypeptide(L)'
;ELILKRLSGPHVPRFAASGSLGKVPYIAMEFVAGIGVAELTNRAPQPPDEVARIGAEIAKALAALHRQKVVHLDLKPENIILAERGAVLLDFGLARHAELPDLLGEESSVPMGTAAYMSPEQVLGERSDPASDIFALGCILYQLATGEEPFGRPATFAGMKRRLYHAPKPPRDIDKAIPRWLEAVIVRCMEVDRSRRYGEAAHVLSDLRNPDQVVVARKSAPSKERAWGAIRKFFRRTDEKSLIGKAASSAVRAGPPIVLAAVDLANGSDALAGEVRNETARVLAARPDSWLACVTVLKTEIVGKTPDVDESGRLVYLQRLVALKDWARPLHLPEDRISYHVLEAVSPADAILNYAEHNDVGHIVVGARSSSAIRRHLGSVSTKVVARALCSVSVVRLKAVEEERRLSP
;
A
#
# COMPACT_ATOMS: atom_id res chain seq x y z
N GLU A 1 -14.63 25.36 -6.70
CA GLU A 1 -14.06 24.84 -7.96
C GLU A 1 -14.24 23.32 -8.01
N LEU A 2 -14.39 22.74 -9.21
CA LEU A 2 -14.59 21.30 -9.36
C LEU A 2 -13.27 20.54 -9.12
N ILE A 3 -13.21 19.64 -8.13
CA ILE A 3 -12.00 18.86 -7.79
C ILE A 3 -11.43 18.15 -9.01
N LEU A 4 -12.29 17.61 -9.88
CA LEU A 4 -11.90 16.90 -11.09
C LEU A 4 -11.01 17.72 -12.05
N LYS A 5 -11.09 19.07 -12.04
CA LYS A 5 -10.21 19.93 -12.85
C LYS A 5 -8.75 19.94 -12.39
N ARG A 6 -8.48 19.55 -11.14
CA ARG A 6 -7.14 19.53 -10.54
C ARG A 6 -6.52 18.14 -10.53
N LEU A 7 -7.32 17.11 -10.79
CA LEU A 7 -6.85 15.74 -10.82
C LEU A 7 -6.14 15.45 -12.14
N SER A 8 -5.10 14.63 -12.07
CA SER A 8 -4.30 14.22 -13.21
C SER A 8 -3.86 12.76 -13.08
N GLY A 9 -3.39 12.18 -14.19
CA GLY A 9 -2.89 10.82 -14.25
C GLY A 9 -3.89 9.81 -14.83
N PRO A 10 -3.48 8.52 -14.93
CA PRO A 10 -4.25 7.49 -15.62
C PRO A 10 -5.49 7.01 -14.84
N HIS A 11 -5.52 7.22 -13.53
CA HIS A 11 -6.53 6.67 -12.62
C HIS A 11 -7.78 7.54 -12.45
N VAL A 12 -7.86 8.64 -13.21
CA VAL A 12 -9.00 9.57 -13.22
C VAL A 12 -9.34 9.92 -14.67
N PRO A 13 -10.62 10.16 -15.01
CA PRO A 13 -10.98 10.59 -16.35
C PRO A 13 -10.50 12.02 -16.60
N ARG A 14 -9.99 12.31 -17.79
CA ARG A 14 -9.65 13.69 -18.15
C ARG A 14 -10.90 14.56 -18.19
N PHE A 15 -10.87 15.69 -17.48
CA PHE A 15 -11.90 16.70 -17.56
C PHE A 15 -11.91 17.36 -18.95
N ALA A 16 -13.08 17.47 -19.58
CA ALA A 16 -13.22 18.13 -20.87
C ALA A 16 -13.90 19.51 -20.73
N ALA A 17 -15.08 19.56 -20.12
CA ALA A 17 -15.84 20.79 -19.95
C ALA A 17 -16.87 20.68 -18.82
N SER A 18 -17.33 21.83 -18.33
CA SER A 18 -18.46 21.91 -17.40
C SER A 18 -19.24 23.18 -17.72
N GLY A 19 -20.56 23.15 -17.61
CA GLY A 19 -21.39 24.32 -17.85
C GLY A 19 -22.85 24.07 -17.49
N SER A 20 -23.73 24.85 -18.09
CA SER A 20 -25.18 24.68 -17.96
C SER A 20 -25.78 24.51 -19.36
N LEU A 21 -26.53 23.43 -19.56
CA LEU A 21 -27.37 23.25 -20.74
C LEU A 21 -28.78 23.75 -20.37
N GLY A 22 -29.05 25.02 -20.64
CA GLY A 22 -30.22 25.70 -20.09
C GLY A 22 -30.10 25.85 -18.57
N LYS A 23 -30.96 25.14 -17.81
CA LYS A 23 -30.93 25.09 -16.34
C LYS A 23 -30.27 23.81 -15.77
N VAL A 24 -29.84 22.88 -16.63
CA VAL A 24 -29.26 21.61 -16.18
C VAL A 24 -27.74 21.72 -16.17
N PRO A 25 -27.08 21.63 -14.99
CA PRO A 25 -25.63 21.60 -14.94
C PRO A 25 -25.10 20.32 -15.61
N TYR A 26 -24.02 20.45 -16.38
CA TYR A 26 -23.35 19.31 -17.01
C TYR A 26 -21.85 19.30 -16.72
N ILE A 27 -21.30 18.09 -16.72
CA ILE A 27 -19.86 17.83 -16.71
C ILE A 27 -19.58 16.86 -17.87
N ALA A 28 -18.68 17.25 -18.77
CA ALA A 28 -18.15 16.42 -19.82
C ALA A 28 -16.72 16.00 -19.46
N MET A 29 -16.43 14.72 -19.59
CA MET A 29 -15.14 14.11 -19.29
C MET A 29 -14.83 12.99 -20.27
N GLU A 30 -13.61 12.47 -20.21
CA GLU A 30 -13.18 11.31 -20.98
C GLU A 30 -14.14 10.12 -20.81
N PHE A 31 -14.51 9.49 -21.92
CA PHE A 31 -15.18 8.20 -21.92
C PHE A 31 -14.15 7.10 -21.63
N VAL A 32 -14.31 6.41 -20.51
CA VAL A 32 -13.40 5.36 -20.06
C VAL A 32 -13.94 4.00 -20.51
N ALA A 33 -13.29 3.40 -21.51
CA ALA A 33 -13.61 2.05 -21.95
C ALA A 33 -12.99 1.00 -21.00
N GLY A 34 -13.79 0.02 -20.59
CA GLY A 34 -13.36 -1.05 -19.69
C GLY A 34 -14.54 -1.81 -19.08
N ILE A 35 -14.25 -2.67 -18.11
CA ILE A 35 -15.26 -3.43 -17.36
C ILE A 35 -15.56 -2.70 -16.06
N GLY A 36 -16.82 -2.39 -15.79
CA GLY A 36 -17.24 -1.78 -14.52
C GLY A 36 -17.12 -2.77 -13.37
N VAL A 37 -16.61 -2.33 -12.21
CA VAL A 37 -16.51 -3.21 -11.03
C VAL A 37 -17.89 -3.65 -10.55
N ALA A 38 -18.93 -2.83 -10.75
CA ALA A 38 -20.32 -3.21 -10.49
C ALA A 38 -20.77 -4.48 -11.25
N GLU A 39 -20.30 -4.67 -12.48
CA GLU A 39 -20.59 -5.88 -13.26
C GLU A 39 -19.94 -7.12 -12.60
N LEU A 40 -18.73 -6.95 -12.06
CA LEU A 40 -17.99 -8.02 -11.40
C LEU A 40 -18.60 -8.37 -10.04
N THR A 41 -19.08 -7.39 -9.28
CA THR A 41 -19.82 -7.64 -8.04
C THR A 41 -21.16 -8.33 -8.30
N ASN A 42 -21.82 -8.06 -9.43
CA ASN A 42 -23.06 -8.77 -9.82
C ASN A 42 -22.80 -10.23 -10.21
N ARG A 43 -21.56 -10.57 -10.58
CA ARG A 43 -21.12 -11.94 -10.91
C ARG A 43 -20.35 -12.62 -9.77
N ALA A 44 -20.34 -12.01 -8.58
CA ALA A 44 -19.63 -12.56 -7.42
C ALA A 44 -20.29 -13.85 -6.90
N PRO A 45 -19.55 -14.72 -6.19
CA PRO A 45 -18.15 -14.57 -5.77
C PRO A 45 -17.16 -14.72 -6.93
N GLN A 46 -16.10 -13.91 -6.91
CA GLN A 46 -14.98 -13.99 -7.84
C GLN A 46 -13.86 -14.87 -7.27
N PRO A 47 -13.03 -15.52 -8.12
CA PRO A 47 -11.87 -16.28 -7.66
C PRO A 47 -10.92 -15.41 -6.80
N PRO A 48 -10.30 -15.94 -5.73
CA PRO A 48 -9.44 -15.16 -4.83
C PRO A 48 -8.33 -14.37 -5.53
N ASP A 49 -7.67 -14.97 -6.53
CA ASP A 49 -6.61 -14.31 -7.29
C ASP A 49 -7.15 -13.12 -8.10
N GLU A 50 -8.37 -13.24 -8.62
CA GLU A 50 -9.05 -12.19 -9.35
C GLU A 50 -9.49 -11.05 -8.41
N VAL A 51 -10.02 -11.38 -7.23
CA VAL A 51 -10.32 -10.39 -6.18
C VAL A 51 -9.07 -9.58 -5.83
N ALA A 52 -7.93 -10.25 -5.65
CA ALA A 52 -6.68 -9.60 -5.31
C ALA A 52 -6.12 -8.74 -6.44
N ARG A 53 -6.22 -9.21 -7.69
CA ARG A 53 -5.85 -8.44 -8.89
C ARG A 53 -6.68 -7.16 -9.02
N ILE A 54 -8.01 -7.27 -8.92
CA ILE A 54 -8.93 -6.12 -8.97
C ILE A 54 -8.62 -5.15 -7.81
N GLY A 55 -8.47 -5.69 -6.60
CA GLY A 55 -8.16 -4.90 -5.42
C GLY A 55 -6.84 -4.14 -5.51
N ALA A 56 -5.81 -4.76 -6.08
CA ALA A 56 -4.52 -4.13 -6.32
C ALA A 56 -4.66 -2.94 -7.27
N GLU A 57 -5.40 -3.08 -8.37
CA GLU A 57 -5.61 -1.97 -9.29
C GLU A 57 -6.39 -0.80 -8.65
N ILE A 58 -7.41 -1.10 -7.84
CA ILE A 58 -8.16 -0.06 -7.10
C ILE A 58 -7.26 0.60 -6.04
N ALA A 59 -6.48 -0.18 -5.28
CA ALA A 59 -5.56 0.34 -4.27
C ALA A 59 -4.48 1.25 -4.89
N LYS A 60 -3.98 0.89 -6.08
CA LYS A 60 -3.05 1.72 -6.86
C LYS A 60 -3.71 3.04 -7.28
N ALA A 61 -4.95 3.00 -7.76
CA ALA A 61 -5.70 4.19 -8.13
C ALA A 61 -5.95 5.12 -6.93
N LEU A 62 -6.32 4.55 -5.77
CA LEU A 62 -6.49 5.30 -4.52
C LEU A 62 -5.18 5.91 -4.05
N ALA A 63 -4.08 5.18 -4.07
CA ALA A 63 -2.77 5.73 -3.70
C ALA A 63 -2.39 6.93 -4.58
N ALA A 64 -2.64 6.86 -5.88
CA ALA A 64 -2.42 7.98 -6.80
C ALA A 64 -3.35 9.18 -6.54
N LEU A 65 -4.60 8.93 -6.15
CA LEU A 65 -5.56 9.98 -5.77
C LEU A 65 -5.17 10.66 -4.45
N HIS A 66 -4.83 9.88 -3.43
CA HIS A 66 -4.46 10.35 -2.09
C HIS A 66 -3.18 11.20 -2.13
N ARG A 67 -2.23 10.90 -3.02
CA ARG A 67 -1.05 11.75 -3.26
C ARG A 67 -1.39 13.13 -3.80
N GLN A 68 -2.52 13.28 -4.49
CA GLN A 68 -3.07 14.56 -4.93
C GLN A 68 -3.92 15.22 -3.83
N LYS A 69 -3.80 14.77 -2.58
CA LYS A 69 -4.48 15.31 -1.39
C LYS A 69 -6.00 15.26 -1.47
N VAL A 70 -6.53 14.28 -2.20
CA VAL A 70 -7.97 14.09 -2.41
C VAL A 70 -8.42 12.79 -1.76
N VAL A 71 -9.52 12.85 -1.01
CA VAL A 71 -10.27 11.68 -0.51
C VAL A 71 -11.54 11.56 -1.33
N HIS A 72 -11.86 10.36 -1.82
CA HIS A 72 -12.97 10.14 -2.75
C HIS A 72 -14.35 10.19 -2.05
N LEU A 73 -14.47 9.56 -0.88
CA LEU A 73 -15.67 9.56 -0.01
C LEU A 73 -16.95 8.90 -0.57
N ASP A 74 -17.00 8.53 -1.86
CA ASP A 74 -18.07 7.71 -2.45
C ASP A 74 -17.51 6.57 -3.29
N LEU A 75 -16.46 5.91 -2.80
CA LEU A 75 -15.90 4.75 -3.47
C LEU A 75 -16.88 3.57 -3.39
N LYS A 76 -17.31 3.09 -4.55
CA LYS A 76 -18.25 1.97 -4.72
C LYS A 76 -18.06 1.31 -6.09
N PRO A 77 -18.56 0.08 -6.31
CA PRO A 77 -18.37 -0.63 -7.58
C PRO A 77 -18.85 0.14 -8.83
N GLU A 78 -19.91 0.94 -8.72
CA GLU A 78 -20.46 1.75 -9.81
C GLU A 78 -19.53 2.91 -10.23
N ASN A 79 -18.63 3.32 -9.33
CA ASN A 79 -17.72 4.44 -9.53
C ASN A 79 -16.31 3.97 -9.97
N ILE A 80 -16.16 2.73 -10.42
CA ILE A 80 -14.86 2.17 -10.80
C ILE A 80 -14.97 1.41 -12.12
N ILE A 81 -14.09 1.74 -13.06
CA ILE A 81 -13.91 1.01 -14.31
C ILE A 81 -12.49 0.41 -14.34
N LEU A 82 -12.39 -0.88 -14.64
CA LEU A 82 -11.13 -1.54 -14.97
C LEU A 82 -10.87 -1.37 -16.47
N ALA A 83 -10.04 -0.38 -16.80
CA ALA A 83 -9.59 -0.10 -18.15
C ALA A 83 -8.24 -0.80 -18.45
N GLU A 84 -7.79 -0.77 -19.69
CA GLU A 84 -6.48 -1.30 -20.10
C GLU A 84 -5.33 -0.68 -19.30
N ARG A 85 -5.45 0.60 -18.93
CA ARG A 85 -4.47 1.35 -18.13
C ARG A 85 -4.56 1.10 -16.61
N GLY A 86 -5.42 0.19 -16.17
CA GLY A 86 -5.73 -0.08 -14.76
C GLY A 86 -7.05 0.49 -14.30
N ALA A 87 -7.27 0.51 -12.98
CA ALA A 87 -8.51 1.04 -12.41
C ALA A 87 -8.60 2.56 -12.59
N VAL A 88 -9.79 3.03 -12.99
CA VAL A 88 -10.13 4.44 -13.13
C VAL A 88 -11.31 4.76 -12.20
N LEU A 89 -11.11 5.73 -11.33
CA LEU A 89 -12.10 6.20 -10.37
C LEU A 89 -12.97 7.28 -11.00
N LEU A 90 -14.28 7.17 -10.79
CA LEU A 90 -15.31 8.05 -11.34
C LEU A 90 -16.08 8.73 -10.21
N ASP A 91 -16.82 9.77 -10.56
CA ASP A 91 -17.74 10.48 -9.65
C ASP A 91 -17.08 11.04 -8.37
N PHE A 92 -16.48 12.22 -8.53
CA PHE A 92 -15.88 12.99 -7.42
C PHE A 92 -16.90 13.92 -6.74
N GLY A 93 -18.19 13.65 -6.85
CA GLY A 93 -19.26 14.51 -6.34
C GLY A 93 -19.21 14.70 -4.82
N LEU A 94 -18.70 13.72 -4.07
CA LEU A 94 -18.50 13.81 -2.62
C LEU A 94 -17.04 14.00 -2.21
N ALA A 95 -16.11 14.05 -3.16
CA ALA A 95 -14.69 14.08 -2.85
C ALA A 95 -14.32 15.35 -2.08
N ARG A 96 -13.24 15.25 -1.29
CA ARG A 96 -12.70 16.35 -0.51
C ARG A 96 -11.22 16.52 -0.83
N HIS A 97 -10.81 17.75 -1.13
CA HIS A 97 -9.41 18.10 -1.33
C HIS A 97 -8.89 18.81 -0.07
N ALA A 98 -7.75 18.37 0.49
CA ALA A 98 -7.27 18.86 1.79
C ALA A 98 -6.96 20.37 1.83
N GLU A 99 -6.62 20.96 0.68
CA GLU A 99 -6.29 22.39 0.54
C GLU A 99 -7.46 23.26 0.01
N LEU A 100 -8.65 22.68 -0.17
CA LEU A 100 -9.84 23.42 -0.60
C LEU A 100 -10.87 23.49 0.55
N PRO A 101 -11.72 24.53 0.58
CA PRO A 101 -12.89 24.55 1.45
C PRO A 101 -13.78 23.32 1.19
N ASP A 102 -14.21 22.66 2.26
CA ASP A 102 -15.12 21.51 2.21
C ASP A 102 -16.57 21.98 2.33
N LEU A 103 -17.07 22.61 1.26
CA LEU A 103 -18.42 23.20 1.23
C LEU A 103 -19.51 22.16 1.56
N LEU A 104 -19.33 20.91 1.13
CA LEU A 104 -20.27 19.83 1.43
C LEU A 104 -20.27 19.48 2.93
N GLY A 105 -19.10 19.41 3.55
CA GLY A 105 -18.98 19.19 5.00
C GLY A 105 -19.52 20.36 5.84
N GLU A 106 -19.49 21.59 5.30
CA GLU A 106 -20.02 22.80 5.96
C GLU A 106 -21.55 22.91 5.84
N GLU A 107 -22.13 22.54 4.70
CA GLU A 107 -23.56 22.69 4.41
C GLU A 107 -24.44 21.58 5.02
N SER A 108 -23.87 20.42 5.34
CA SER A 108 -24.65 19.30 5.85
C SER A 108 -23.89 18.46 6.88
N SER A 109 -24.53 18.31 8.04
CA SER A 109 -24.09 17.46 9.15
C SER A 109 -24.52 15.99 8.99
N VAL A 110 -25.23 15.65 7.91
CA VAL A 110 -25.71 14.30 7.62
C VAL A 110 -24.61 13.53 6.88
N PRO A 111 -24.32 12.27 7.24
CA PRO A 111 -23.39 11.44 6.48
C PRO A 111 -23.81 11.31 5.02
N MET A 112 -22.87 11.56 4.11
CA MET A 112 -23.08 11.46 2.68
C MET A 112 -22.26 10.31 2.10
N GLY A 113 -22.83 9.63 1.11
CA GLY A 113 -22.21 8.50 0.42
C GLY A 113 -23.13 7.28 0.41
N THR A 114 -22.67 6.24 -0.27
CA THR A 114 -23.45 5.01 -0.42
C THR A 114 -23.38 4.16 0.86
N ALA A 115 -24.52 3.93 1.50
CA ALA A 115 -24.60 3.33 2.84
C ALA A 115 -23.89 1.97 2.98
N ALA A 116 -23.79 1.17 1.91
CA ALA A 116 -23.11 -0.13 1.95
C ALA A 116 -21.58 -0.01 2.15
N TYR A 117 -20.97 1.05 1.61
CA TYR A 117 -19.50 1.24 1.56
C TYR A 117 -19.00 2.33 2.51
N MET A 118 -19.92 3.08 3.13
CA MET A 118 -19.61 4.20 4.02
C MET A 118 -18.74 3.78 5.21
N SER A 119 -17.68 4.52 5.48
CA SER A 119 -16.79 4.22 6.61
C SER A 119 -17.33 4.72 7.97
N PRO A 120 -16.90 4.13 9.10
CA PRO A 120 -17.21 4.60 10.46
C PRO A 120 -17.08 6.11 10.66
N GLU A 121 -16.03 6.68 10.09
CA GLU A 121 -15.71 8.09 10.21
C GLU A 121 -16.65 8.99 9.42
N GLN A 122 -17.06 8.59 8.22
CA GLN A 122 -18.05 9.31 7.43
C GLN A 122 -19.40 9.32 8.16
N VAL A 123 -19.76 8.23 8.84
CA VAL A 123 -20.95 8.18 9.70
C VAL A 123 -20.86 9.18 10.85
N LEU A 124 -19.65 9.51 11.33
CA LEU A 124 -19.42 10.55 12.34
C LEU A 124 -19.14 11.94 11.75
N GLY A 125 -19.30 12.12 10.43
CA GLY A 125 -19.09 13.39 9.73
C GLY A 125 -17.63 13.76 9.48
N GLU A 126 -16.68 12.86 9.72
CA GLU A 126 -15.27 13.06 9.41
C GLU A 126 -14.99 12.71 7.95
N ARG A 127 -14.60 13.72 7.16
CA ARG A 127 -14.42 13.63 5.69
C ARG A 127 -12.96 13.81 5.27
N SER A 128 -12.05 14.12 6.19
CA SER A 128 -10.67 14.47 5.86
C SER A 128 -9.72 13.30 5.70
N ASP A 129 -10.15 12.10 6.10
CA ASP A 129 -9.26 10.97 6.28
C ASP A 129 -9.27 10.02 5.07
N PRO A 130 -8.13 9.81 4.38
CA PRO A 130 -7.98 8.83 3.32
C PRO A 130 -8.31 7.38 3.74
N ALA A 131 -8.25 7.07 5.03
CA ALA A 131 -8.65 5.78 5.57
C ALA A 131 -10.12 5.43 5.25
N SER A 132 -10.96 6.44 4.98
CA SER A 132 -12.37 6.25 4.57
C SER A 132 -12.45 5.45 3.26
N ASP A 133 -11.61 5.79 2.28
CA ASP A 133 -11.59 5.09 0.99
C ASP A 133 -11.01 3.68 1.12
N ILE A 134 -10.05 3.47 2.05
CA ILE A 134 -9.50 2.14 2.35
C ILE A 134 -10.58 1.23 2.94
N PHE A 135 -11.45 1.76 3.80
CA PHE A 135 -12.59 1.00 4.31
C PHE A 135 -13.55 0.61 3.20
N ALA A 136 -13.89 1.56 2.33
CA ALA A 136 -14.76 1.31 1.18
C ALA A 136 -14.15 0.26 0.24
N LEU A 137 -12.83 0.29 -0.01
CA LEU A 137 -12.11 -0.76 -0.73
C LEU A 137 -12.27 -2.11 -0.03
N GLY A 138 -12.12 -2.18 1.29
CA GLY A 138 -12.37 -3.40 2.08
C GLY A 138 -13.78 -3.96 1.85
N CYS A 139 -14.80 -3.10 1.83
CA CYS A 139 -16.17 -3.51 1.54
C CYS A 139 -16.33 -4.06 0.11
N ILE A 140 -15.69 -3.45 -0.89
CA ILE A 140 -15.71 -3.91 -2.29
C ILE A 140 -15.03 -5.28 -2.40
N LEU A 141 -13.87 -5.47 -1.78
CA LEU A 141 -13.15 -6.75 -1.77
C LEU A 141 -13.95 -7.85 -1.08
N TYR A 142 -14.62 -7.51 0.02
CA TYR A 142 -15.53 -8.42 0.71
C TYR A 142 -16.65 -8.88 -0.23
N GLN A 143 -17.29 -7.95 -0.92
CA GLN A 143 -18.39 -8.28 -1.84
C GLN A 143 -17.92 -9.08 -3.04
N LEU A 144 -16.77 -8.73 -3.64
CA LEU A 144 -16.19 -9.52 -4.72
C LEU A 144 -15.87 -10.95 -4.26
N ALA A 145 -15.35 -11.13 -3.04
CA ALA A 145 -14.96 -12.44 -2.53
C ALA A 145 -16.14 -13.31 -2.06
N THR A 146 -17.21 -12.69 -1.56
CA THR A 146 -18.31 -13.42 -0.87
C THR A 146 -19.64 -13.37 -1.61
N GLY A 147 -19.82 -12.39 -2.52
CA GLY A 147 -21.12 -12.07 -3.12
C GLY A 147 -22.05 -11.25 -2.22
N GLU A 148 -21.65 -10.96 -0.97
CA GLU A 148 -22.48 -10.26 0.02
C GLU A 148 -21.89 -8.88 0.35
N GLU A 149 -22.74 -7.91 0.69
CA GLU A 149 -22.27 -6.64 1.27
C GLU A 149 -22.01 -6.84 2.78
N PRO A 150 -20.86 -6.41 3.33
CA PRO A 150 -20.44 -6.76 4.70
C PRO A 150 -21.40 -6.27 5.79
N PHE A 151 -22.07 -5.15 5.54
CA PHE A 151 -23.01 -4.52 6.48
C PHE A 151 -24.42 -4.32 5.88
N GLY A 152 -24.66 -4.83 4.67
CA GLY A 152 -25.86 -4.55 3.87
C GLY A 152 -26.06 -3.05 3.55
N ARG A 153 -27.28 -2.68 3.16
CA ARG A 153 -27.70 -1.29 2.85
C ARG A 153 -28.66 -0.74 3.91
N PRO A 154 -28.15 -0.22 5.05
CA PRO A 154 -29.03 0.39 6.05
C PRO A 154 -29.68 1.66 5.52
N ALA A 155 -31.01 1.75 5.62
CA ALA A 155 -31.78 2.93 5.20
C ALA A 155 -31.84 4.05 6.25
N THR A 156 -31.45 3.78 7.50
CA THR A 156 -31.50 4.74 8.61
C THR A 156 -30.12 5.07 9.14
N PHE A 157 -29.96 6.28 9.66
CA PHE A 157 -28.72 6.70 10.32
C PHE A 157 -28.35 5.81 11.53
N ALA A 158 -29.35 5.39 12.30
CA ALA A 158 -29.16 4.41 13.39
C ALA A 158 -28.66 3.04 12.86
N GLY A 159 -29.14 2.60 11.69
CA GLY A 159 -28.63 1.42 11.00
C GLY A 159 -27.17 1.59 10.56
N MET A 160 -26.82 2.75 10.01
CA MET A 160 -25.44 3.06 9.63
C MET A 160 -24.49 3.05 10.83
N LYS A 161 -24.91 3.58 11.99
CA LYS A 161 -24.13 3.57 13.24
C LYS A 161 -23.81 2.16 13.77
N ARG A 162 -24.57 1.12 13.40
CA ARG A 162 -24.28 -0.26 13.85
C ARG A 162 -22.86 -0.72 13.48
N ARG A 163 -22.28 -0.21 12.39
CA ARG A 163 -20.91 -0.54 11.97
C ARG A 163 -19.84 -0.08 12.96
N LEU A 164 -20.15 0.86 13.86
CA LEU A 164 -19.24 1.29 14.93
C LEU A 164 -19.08 0.21 16.03
N TYR A 165 -20.04 -0.72 16.10
CA TYR A 165 -20.17 -1.67 17.21
C TYR A 165 -20.16 -3.13 16.75
N HIS A 166 -20.41 -3.40 15.47
CA HIS A 166 -20.51 -4.73 14.89
C HIS A 166 -19.50 -4.92 13.77
N ALA A 167 -18.66 -5.95 13.90
CA ALA A 167 -17.83 -6.43 12.81
C ALA A 167 -18.67 -7.24 11.80
N PRO A 168 -18.33 -7.21 10.51
CA PRO A 168 -19.00 -8.04 9.52
C PRO A 168 -18.66 -9.52 9.77
N LYS A 169 -19.46 -10.43 9.21
CA LYS A 169 -19.16 -11.85 9.25
C LYS A 169 -17.80 -12.09 8.57
N PRO A 170 -16.87 -12.88 9.14
CA PRO A 170 -15.60 -13.15 8.46
C PRO A 170 -15.83 -13.80 7.09
N PRO A 171 -15.14 -13.38 6.01
CA PRO A 171 -15.28 -13.96 4.68
C PRO A 171 -15.18 -15.49 4.67
N ARG A 172 -14.24 -16.06 5.45
CA ARG A 172 -14.05 -17.51 5.50
C ARG A 172 -15.14 -18.26 6.25
N ASP A 173 -16.02 -17.57 6.97
CA ASP A 173 -17.24 -18.16 7.55
C ASP A 173 -18.41 -18.19 6.55
N ILE A 174 -18.28 -17.53 5.40
CA ILE A 174 -19.18 -17.66 4.25
C ILE A 174 -18.61 -18.72 3.30
N ASP A 175 -17.35 -18.57 2.88
CA ASP A 175 -16.68 -19.51 1.98
C ASP A 175 -15.28 -19.89 2.48
N LYS A 176 -15.10 -21.18 2.79
CA LYS A 176 -13.83 -21.72 3.29
C LYS A 176 -12.73 -21.75 2.23
N ALA A 177 -13.06 -21.62 0.94
CA ALA A 177 -12.11 -21.54 -0.17
C ALA A 177 -11.33 -20.22 -0.18
N ILE A 178 -11.85 -19.17 0.47
CA ILE A 178 -11.15 -17.90 0.60
C ILE A 178 -9.84 -18.11 1.38
N PRO A 179 -8.68 -17.73 0.82
CA PRO A 179 -7.40 -17.83 1.50
C PRO A 179 -7.34 -16.96 2.76
N ARG A 180 -6.60 -17.42 3.77
CA ARG A 180 -6.46 -16.69 5.04
C ARG A 180 -5.81 -15.32 4.87
N TRP A 181 -4.87 -15.18 3.94
CA TRP A 181 -4.21 -13.91 3.67
C TRP A 181 -5.21 -12.89 3.11
N LEU A 182 -6.11 -13.30 2.21
CA LEU A 182 -7.09 -12.42 1.61
C LEU A 182 -8.14 -11.96 2.64
N GLU A 183 -8.61 -12.88 3.48
CA GLU A 183 -9.44 -12.53 4.64
C GLU A 183 -8.75 -11.50 5.55
N ALA A 184 -7.45 -11.70 5.85
CA ALA A 184 -6.70 -10.79 6.71
C ALA A 184 -6.62 -9.37 6.11
N VAL A 185 -6.38 -9.24 4.80
CA VAL A 185 -6.37 -7.93 4.12
C VAL A 185 -7.75 -7.29 4.16
N ILE A 186 -8.80 -8.03 3.77
CA ILE A 186 -10.19 -7.55 3.74
C ILE A 186 -10.64 -7.04 5.12
N VAL A 187 -10.41 -7.84 6.16
CA VAL A 187 -10.78 -7.48 7.53
C VAL A 187 -9.97 -6.29 8.02
N ARG A 188 -8.66 -6.24 7.75
CA ARG A 188 -7.81 -5.11 8.15
C ARG A 188 -8.22 -3.81 7.47
N CYS A 189 -8.65 -3.83 6.20
CA CYS A 189 -9.23 -2.66 5.53
C CYS A 189 -10.51 -2.17 6.23
N MET A 190 -11.32 -3.07 6.78
CA MET A 190 -12.60 -2.75 7.42
C MET A 190 -12.52 -2.58 8.95
N GLU A 191 -11.33 -2.48 9.53
CA GLU A 191 -11.18 -2.20 10.96
C GLU A 191 -11.85 -0.88 11.33
N VAL A 192 -12.62 -0.87 12.43
CA VAL A 192 -13.30 0.34 12.93
C VAL A 192 -12.29 1.33 13.54
N ASP A 193 -11.31 0.79 14.28
CA ASP A 193 -10.20 1.56 14.85
C ASP A 193 -9.17 1.86 13.74
N ARG A 194 -9.06 3.13 13.35
CA ARG A 194 -8.15 3.59 12.29
C ARG A 194 -6.71 3.20 12.52
N SER A 195 -6.28 3.15 13.78
CA SER A 195 -4.90 2.77 14.13
C SER A 195 -4.57 1.32 13.80
N ARG A 196 -5.60 0.48 13.56
CA ARG A 196 -5.47 -0.93 13.18
C ARG A 196 -5.70 -1.16 11.69
N ARG A 197 -6.32 -0.18 11.01
CA ARG A 197 -6.50 -0.18 9.55
C ARG A 197 -5.15 0.07 8.86
N TYR A 198 -5.07 -0.23 7.56
CA TYR A 198 -3.95 0.24 6.75
C TYR A 198 -3.89 1.77 6.78
N GLY A 199 -2.70 2.32 7.03
CA GLY A 199 -2.49 3.77 7.03
C GLY A 199 -2.51 4.38 5.62
N GLU A 200 -2.21 3.59 4.59
CA GLU A 200 -2.14 4.04 3.20
C GLU A 200 -2.63 2.95 2.23
N ALA A 201 -3.24 3.36 1.12
CA ALA A 201 -3.68 2.46 0.07
C ALA A 201 -2.50 1.70 -0.59
N ALA A 202 -1.29 2.28 -0.61
CA ALA A 202 -0.08 1.62 -1.09
C ALA A 202 0.28 0.36 -0.29
N HIS A 203 -0.02 0.34 1.02
CA HIS A 203 0.18 -0.87 1.84
C HIS A 203 -0.83 -1.97 1.50
N VAL A 204 -2.08 -1.61 1.21
CA VAL A 204 -3.09 -2.57 0.72
C VAL A 204 -2.64 -3.17 -0.60
N LEU A 205 -2.17 -2.33 -1.54
CA LEU A 205 -1.60 -2.76 -2.80
C LEU A 205 -0.46 -3.76 -2.62
N SER A 206 0.49 -3.46 -1.72
CA SER A 206 1.63 -4.33 -1.43
C SER A 206 1.16 -5.70 -0.94
N ASP A 207 0.25 -5.76 0.02
CA ASP A 207 -0.23 -7.02 0.59
C ASP A 207 -1.04 -7.84 -0.43
N LEU A 208 -1.85 -7.19 -1.28
CA LEU A 208 -2.60 -7.87 -2.34
C LEU A 208 -1.70 -8.44 -3.44
N ARG A 209 -0.55 -7.82 -3.70
CA ARG A 209 0.44 -8.31 -4.69
C ARG A 209 1.40 -9.35 -4.13
N ASN A 210 1.58 -9.38 -2.82
CA ASN A 210 2.55 -10.26 -2.15
C ASN A 210 1.85 -11.11 -1.07
N PRO A 211 0.93 -12.02 -1.46
CA PRO A 211 0.10 -12.78 -0.52
C PRO A 211 0.92 -13.60 0.49
N ASP A 212 2.12 -14.06 0.10
CA ASP A 212 3.03 -14.83 0.96
C ASP A 212 3.65 -14.00 2.10
N GLN A 213 3.63 -12.67 1.98
CA GLN A 213 4.16 -11.75 3.00
C GLN A 213 3.10 -11.28 4.00
N VAL A 214 1.82 -11.58 3.75
CA VAL A 214 0.73 -11.15 4.62
C VAL A 214 0.79 -11.90 5.95
N VAL A 215 0.96 -11.15 7.04
CA VAL A 215 0.98 -11.70 8.39
C VAL A 215 -0.43 -12.13 8.79
N VAL A 216 -0.73 -13.42 8.63
CA VAL A 216 -1.96 -14.02 9.17
C VAL A 216 -1.75 -14.26 10.65
N ALA A 217 -2.38 -13.44 11.50
CA ALA A 217 -2.40 -13.68 12.94
C ALA A 217 -2.88 -15.12 13.22
N ARG A 218 -2.04 -15.94 13.87
CA ARG A 218 -2.49 -17.25 14.37
C ARG A 218 -3.63 -17.00 15.34
N LYS A 219 -4.80 -17.62 15.11
CA LYS A 219 -5.92 -17.64 16.07
C LYS A 219 -5.39 -18.15 17.41
N SER A 220 -5.01 -17.24 18.30
CA SER A 220 -4.94 -17.54 19.72
C SER A 220 -6.37 -17.46 20.23
N ALA A 221 -6.86 -18.56 20.81
CA ALA A 221 -8.18 -18.57 21.44
C ALA A 221 -8.26 -17.37 22.42
N PRO A 222 -9.33 -16.56 22.39
CA PRO A 222 -9.43 -15.44 23.31
C PRO A 222 -9.53 -16.00 24.73
N SER A 223 -8.58 -15.66 25.60
CA SER A 223 -8.74 -15.94 27.03
C SER A 223 -9.89 -15.09 27.55
N LYS A 224 -10.75 -15.68 28.40
CA LYS A 224 -11.93 -15.02 28.96
C LYS A 224 -11.56 -13.65 29.57
N GLU A 225 -10.39 -13.51 30.18
CA GLU A 225 -9.92 -12.26 30.80
C GLU A 225 -9.73 -11.09 29.81
N ARG A 226 -9.28 -11.34 28.57
CA ARG A 226 -9.14 -10.28 27.55
C ARG A 226 -10.48 -9.81 26.98
N ALA A 227 -11.46 -10.72 26.87
CA ALA A 227 -12.82 -10.38 26.47
C ALA A 227 -13.52 -9.49 27.51
N TRP A 228 -13.42 -9.84 28.80
CA TRP A 228 -13.97 -9.03 29.89
C TRP A 228 -13.24 -7.69 30.07
N GLY A 229 -11.92 -7.64 29.82
CA GLY A 229 -11.13 -6.41 29.84
C GLY A 229 -11.45 -5.43 28.69
N ALA A 230 -11.68 -5.96 27.48
CA ALA A 230 -12.12 -5.17 26.33
C ALA A 230 -13.53 -4.60 26.54
N ILE A 231 -14.45 -5.41 27.07
CA ILE A 231 -15.81 -4.99 27.44
C ILE A 231 -15.77 -3.89 28.52
N ARG A 232 -14.96 -4.01 29.57
CA ARG A 232 -14.82 -2.97 30.61
C ARG A 232 -14.25 -1.64 30.10
N LYS A 233 -13.36 -1.68 29.11
CA LYS A 233 -12.78 -0.48 28.48
C LYS A 233 -13.77 0.18 27.51
N PHE A 234 -14.64 -0.62 26.90
CA PHE A 234 -15.74 -0.20 26.03
C PHE A 234 -16.84 0.53 26.81
N PHE A 235 -17.24 0.01 27.98
CA PHE A 235 -18.22 0.65 28.87
C PHE A 235 -17.75 1.96 29.52
N ARG A 236 -16.45 2.30 29.43
CA ARG A 236 -15.86 3.53 30.02
C ARG A 236 -15.61 4.66 29.02
N ARG A 237 -15.94 4.47 27.74
CA ARG A 237 -15.71 5.46 26.67
C ARG A 237 -17.03 6.02 26.17
N THR A 238 -17.41 7.17 26.73
CA THR A 238 -18.67 7.88 26.48
C THR A 238 -18.69 8.69 25.19
N ASP A 239 -17.63 8.65 24.37
CA ASP A 239 -17.51 9.42 23.13
C ASP A 239 -17.32 8.49 21.92
N GLU A 240 -18.28 8.48 20.99
CA GLU A 240 -18.26 7.68 19.76
C GLU A 240 -16.98 7.93 18.93
N LYS A 241 -16.42 9.15 18.99
CA LYS A 241 -15.15 9.49 18.32
C LYS A 241 -13.95 8.71 18.88
N SER A 242 -14.02 8.24 20.12
CA SER A 242 -12.94 7.46 20.74
C SER A 242 -12.88 6.00 20.25
N LEU A 243 -13.91 5.53 19.54
CA LEU A 243 -13.96 4.19 18.92
C LEU A 243 -13.19 4.13 17.60
N ILE A 244 -13.14 5.25 16.87
CA ILE A 244 -12.47 5.35 15.57
C ILE A 244 -10.95 5.50 15.73
N GLY A 245 -10.46 5.77 16.94
CA GLY A 245 -9.05 6.06 17.19
C GLY A 245 -8.65 7.44 16.64
N LYS A 246 -7.42 7.89 16.91
CA LYS A 246 -6.90 9.11 16.27
C LYS A 246 -6.58 8.78 14.82
N ALA A 247 -6.92 9.67 13.89
CA ALA A 247 -6.30 9.66 12.57
C ALA A 247 -4.78 9.57 12.78
N ALA A 248 -4.09 8.65 12.10
CA ALA A 248 -2.63 8.68 12.06
C ALA A 248 -2.28 10.10 11.64
N SER A 249 -1.60 10.85 12.51
CA SER A 249 -1.52 12.31 12.49
C SER A 249 -1.40 12.87 11.07
N SER A 250 -2.51 13.40 10.57
CA SER A 250 -2.67 13.95 9.23
C SER A 250 -2.04 15.34 9.14
N ALA A 251 -0.73 15.43 9.34
CA ALA A 251 0.01 16.37 8.53
C ALA A 251 0.01 15.74 7.13
N VAL A 252 -0.76 16.32 6.21
CA VAL A 252 -0.65 16.07 4.77
C VAL A 252 0.73 16.55 4.32
N ARG A 253 1.77 15.80 4.69
CA ARG A 253 3.03 15.71 3.97
C ARG A 253 2.84 14.50 3.05
N ALA A 254 3.29 14.62 1.80
CA ALA A 254 3.40 13.47 0.91
C ALA A 254 3.87 12.26 1.73
N GLY A 255 3.15 11.14 1.67
CA GLY A 255 3.32 10.00 2.58
C GLY A 255 4.79 9.66 2.82
N PRO A 256 5.18 9.21 4.01
CA PRO A 256 6.58 8.99 4.31
C PRO A 256 7.14 7.97 3.30
N PRO A 257 8.11 8.37 2.46
CA PRO A 257 8.54 7.58 1.33
C PRO A 257 9.13 6.27 1.80
N ILE A 258 8.91 5.21 1.01
CA ILE A 258 9.63 3.97 1.18
C ILE A 258 11.12 4.27 1.01
N VAL A 259 11.92 3.85 1.98
CA VAL A 259 13.38 3.77 1.87
C VAL A 259 13.69 2.37 1.36
N LEU A 260 14.30 2.28 0.19
CA LEU A 260 14.74 1.03 -0.41
C LEU A 260 16.21 0.78 -0.08
N ALA A 261 16.50 -0.25 0.70
CA ALA A 261 17.87 -0.71 0.91
C ALA A 261 18.18 -1.86 -0.05
N ALA A 262 19.00 -1.58 -1.07
CA ALA A 262 19.48 -2.57 -2.02
C ALA A 262 20.80 -3.17 -1.53
N VAL A 263 20.75 -4.42 -1.09
CA VAL A 263 21.86 -5.11 -0.42
C VAL A 263 22.30 -6.31 -1.26
N ASP A 264 23.57 -6.32 -1.65
CA ASP A 264 24.18 -7.51 -2.26
C ASP A 264 24.65 -8.47 -1.15
N LEU A 265 23.94 -9.58 -1.01
CA LEU A 265 24.22 -10.61 -0.01
C LEU A 265 24.89 -11.86 -0.64
N ALA A 266 25.33 -11.78 -1.90
CA ALA A 266 25.74 -12.95 -2.68
C ALA A 266 26.81 -13.83 -1.99
N ASN A 267 27.76 -13.22 -1.27
CA ASN A 267 28.97 -13.89 -0.78
C ASN A 267 29.15 -13.90 0.76
N GLY A 268 28.10 -13.70 1.55
CA GLY A 268 28.23 -13.63 3.02
C GLY A 268 28.88 -12.32 3.49
N SER A 269 28.75 -12.02 4.79
CA SER A 269 28.84 -10.67 5.41
C SER A 269 29.91 -9.74 4.82
N ASP A 270 29.51 -8.96 3.82
CA ASP A 270 30.34 -7.95 3.18
C ASP A 270 30.40 -6.73 4.12
N ALA A 271 31.59 -6.21 4.40
CA ALA A 271 31.74 -4.96 5.17
C ALA A 271 30.89 -3.84 4.55
N LEU A 272 30.71 -3.87 3.22
CA LEU A 272 29.83 -2.96 2.50
C LEU A 272 28.36 -3.09 2.89
N ALA A 273 27.86 -4.32 3.13
CA ALA A 273 26.48 -4.52 3.59
C ALA A 273 26.27 -3.96 5.00
N GLY A 274 27.30 -4.02 5.85
CA GLY A 274 27.31 -3.34 7.16
C GLY A 274 27.21 -1.82 7.03
N GLU A 275 28.00 -1.22 6.14
CA GLU A 275 27.92 0.22 5.87
C GLU A 275 26.59 0.65 5.24
N VAL A 276 26.03 -0.17 4.33
CA VAL A 276 24.70 0.07 3.77
C VAL A 276 23.66 0.09 4.89
N ARG A 277 23.74 -0.83 5.85
CA ARG A 277 22.85 -0.84 7.02
C ARG A 277 23.00 0.41 7.87
N ASN A 278 24.24 0.85 8.12
CA ASN A 278 24.51 2.06 8.92
C ASN A 278 23.91 3.31 8.23
N GLU A 279 24.05 3.42 6.92
CA GLU A 279 23.44 4.50 6.15
C GLU A 279 21.91 4.41 6.13
N THR A 280 21.35 3.21 5.96
CA THR A 280 19.90 2.98 6.06
C THR A 280 19.37 3.42 7.43
N ALA A 281 20.06 3.07 8.52
CA ALA A 281 19.69 3.52 9.87
C ALA A 281 19.70 5.05 10.00
N ARG A 282 20.71 5.73 9.44
CA ARG A 282 20.77 7.21 9.42
C ARG A 282 19.60 7.83 8.65
N VAL A 283 19.29 7.30 7.46
CA VAL A 283 18.17 7.78 6.63
C VAL A 283 16.83 7.58 7.35
N LEU A 284 16.62 6.42 7.99
CA LEU A 284 15.40 6.12 8.74
C LEU A 284 15.27 6.98 10.00
N ALA A 285 16.37 7.27 10.70
CA ALA A 285 16.35 8.16 11.87
C ALA A 285 15.93 9.59 11.49
N ALA A 286 16.31 10.06 10.29
CA ALA A 286 15.86 11.35 9.75
C ALA A 286 14.40 11.33 9.25
N ARG A 287 13.81 10.14 9.09
CA ARG A 287 12.49 9.90 8.49
C ARG A 287 11.70 8.90 9.34
N PRO A 288 11.28 9.28 10.56
CA PRO A 288 10.74 8.33 11.54
C PRO A 288 9.46 7.64 11.09
N ASP A 289 8.74 8.12 10.09
CA ASP A 289 7.51 7.50 9.56
C ASP A 289 7.74 6.63 8.30
N SER A 290 8.97 6.61 7.73
CA SER A 290 9.29 5.92 6.47
C SER A 290 9.33 4.39 6.57
N TRP A 291 8.72 3.68 5.62
CA TRP A 291 8.81 2.22 5.52
C TRP A 291 10.17 1.78 4.98
N LEU A 292 10.67 0.61 5.41
CA LEU A 292 11.90 0.03 4.86
C LEU A 292 11.57 -1.15 3.93
N ALA A 293 11.92 -1.05 2.65
CA ALA A 293 11.97 -2.19 1.76
C ALA A 293 13.42 -2.69 1.65
N CYS A 294 13.69 -3.90 2.13
CA CYS A 294 14.98 -4.56 1.95
C CYS A 294 14.94 -5.39 0.68
N VAL A 295 15.89 -5.18 -0.22
CA VAL A 295 15.94 -5.88 -1.50
C VAL A 295 17.31 -6.48 -1.76
N THR A 296 17.33 -7.71 -2.26
CA THR A 296 18.52 -8.34 -2.84
C THR A 296 18.18 -8.91 -4.21
N VAL A 297 19.17 -8.97 -5.12
CA VAL A 297 18.94 -9.45 -6.49
C VAL A 297 19.70 -10.75 -6.74
N LEU A 298 18.96 -11.78 -7.17
CA LEU A 298 19.49 -13.02 -7.73
C LEU A 298 19.69 -12.84 -9.24
N LYS A 299 20.93 -12.98 -9.69
CA LYS A 299 21.29 -12.83 -11.11
C LYS A 299 20.95 -14.11 -11.87
N THR A 300 20.12 -14.00 -12.90
CA THR A 300 19.75 -15.11 -13.79
C THR A 300 20.62 -15.09 -15.06
N GLU A 301 21.18 -16.23 -15.48
CA GLU A 301 21.97 -16.34 -16.73
C GLU A 301 21.06 -16.50 -17.96
N ILE A 302 21.42 -15.86 -19.08
CA ILE A 302 20.66 -15.90 -20.33
C ILE A 302 21.23 -17.04 -21.19
N VAL A 303 20.40 -18.07 -21.41
CA VAL A 303 20.53 -19.17 -22.39
C VAL A 303 21.29 -20.43 -21.95
N GLY A 304 20.53 -21.53 -21.82
CA GLY A 304 21.05 -22.90 -21.93
C GLY A 304 20.15 -23.97 -21.29
N LYS A 305 18.99 -24.26 -21.92
CA LYS A 305 17.90 -25.15 -21.43
C LYS A 305 17.21 -24.59 -20.18
N THR A 306 15.88 -24.53 -20.18
CA THR A 306 15.11 -24.59 -18.93
C THR A 306 15.43 -25.93 -18.29
N PRO A 307 16.15 -26.01 -17.16
CA PRO A 307 15.86 -27.10 -16.25
C PRO A 307 14.46 -26.82 -15.72
N ASP A 308 13.63 -27.86 -15.60
CA ASP A 308 12.54 -27.81 -14.63
C ASP A 308 13.10 -27.28 -13.31
N VAL A 309 12.31 -26.50 -12.57
CA VAL A 309 12.71 -25.89 -11.30
C VAL A 309 13.19 -26.98 -10.34
N ASP A 310 14.50 -27.24 -10.33
CA ASP A 310 15.12 -28.22 -9.45
C ASP A 310 15.10 -27.71 -8.00
N GLU A 311 15.08 -28.63 -7.02
CA GLU A 311 15.10 -28.38 -5.57
C GLU A 311 16.13 -27.31 -5.11
N SER A 312 17.14 -27.02 -5.92
CA SER A 312 18.20 -26.03 -5.70
C SER A 312 17.75 -24.56 -5.74
N GLY A 313 16.76 -24.18 -6.55
CA GLY A 313 16.35 -22.77 -6.73
C GLY A 313 15.59 -22.19 -5.52
N ARG A 314 14.66 -22.98 -4.97
CA ARG A 314 13.93 -22.62 -3.74
C ARG A 314 14.87 -22.53 -2.54
N LEU A 315 15.88 -23.41 -2.46
CA LEU A 315 16.90 -23.36 -1.41
C LEU A 315 17.69 -22.03 -1.45
N VAL A 316 18.13 -21.57 -2.61
CA VAL A 316 18.86 -20.30 -2.76
C VAL A 316 17.98 -19.08 -2.46
N TYR A 317 16.74 -19.05 -2.96
CA TYR A 317 15.79 -17.97 -2.66
C TYR A 317 15.55 -17.83 -1.15
N LEU A 318 15.24 -18.94 -0.47
CA LEU A 318 14.99 -18.96 0.98
C LEU A 318 16.23 -18.55 1.77
N GLN A 319 17.42 -19.02 1.36
CA GLN A 319 18.68 -18.60 1.98
C GLN A 319 18.91 -17.08 1.85
N ARG A 320 18.61 -16.49 0.69
CA ARG A 320 18.71 -15.03 0.51
C ARG A 320 17.71 -14.26 1.37
N LEU A 321 16.48 -14.75 1.46
CA LEU A 321 15.45 -14.11 2.27
C LEU A 321 15.82 -14.14 3.76
N VAL A 322 16.34 -15.26 4.26
CA VAL A 322 16.85 -15.37 5.65
C VAL A 322 18.03 -14.44 5.87
N ALA A 323 19.01 -14.42 4.97
CA ALA A 323 20.16 -13.52 5.07
C ALA A 323 19.75 -12.03 5.08
N LEU A 324 18.71 -11.66 4.33
CA LEU A 324 18.18 -10.30 4.28
C LEU A 324 17.46 -9.92 5.57
N LYS A 325 16.72 -10.86 6.18
CA LYS A 325 16.11 -10.69 7.51
C LYS A 325 17.17 -10.54 8.60
N ASP A 326 18.18 -11.40 8.60
CA ASP A 326 19.28 -11.31 9.57
C ASP A 326 20.09 -10.01 9.40
N TRP A 327 20.28 -9.55 8.15
CA TRP A 327 20.90 -8.26 7.86
C TRP A 327 20.13 -7.09 8.47
N ALA A 328 18.80 -7.09 8.38
CA ALA A 328 17.97 -5.99 8.86
C ALA A 328 17.67 -6.04 10.38
N ARG A 329 17.80 -7.21 11.03
CA ARG A 329 17.50 -7.39 12.46
C ARG A 329 18.09 -6.32 13.39
N PRO A 330 19.35 -5.85 13.21
CA PRO A 330 19.93 -4.79 14.05
C PRO A 330 19.31 -3.40 13.88
N LEU A 331 18.42 -3.18 12.90
CA LEU A 331 17.71 -1.91 12.72
C LEU A 331 16.55 -1.73 13.71
N HIS A 332 16.12 -2.80 14.41
CA HIS A 332 15.06 -2.77 15.43
C HIS A 332 13.74 -2.13 14.97
N LEU A 333 13.39 -2.27 13.68
CA LEU A 333 12.12 -1.78 13.15
C LEU A 333 10.97 -2.74 13.53
N PRO A 334 9.77 -2.20 13.80
CA PRO A 334 8.54 -2.99 13.90
C PRO A 334 8.32 -3.86 12.66
N GLU A 335 7.77 -5.07 12.83
CA GLU A 335 7.54 -6.01 11.71
C GLU A 335 6.56 -5.48 10.65
N ASP A 336 5.64 -4.59 11.03
CA ASP A 336 4.72 -3.90 10.12
C ASP A 336 5.39 -2.74 9.36
N ARG A 337 6.66 -2.43 9.66
CA ARG A 337 7.42 -1.32 9.08
C ARG A 337 8.60 -1.71 8.18
N ILE A 338 8.71 -3.00 7.88
CA ILE A 338 9.79 -3.55 7.06
C ILE A 338 9.29 -4.68 6.15
N SER A 339 9.76 -4.71 4.91
CA SER A 339 9.51 -5.82 3.98
C SER A 339 10.80 -6.33 3.35
N TYR A 340 10.76 -7.57 2.85
CA TYR A 340 11.94 -8.29 2.37
C TYR A 340 11.65 -8.89 0.99
N HIS A 341 12.45 -8.55 -0.02
CA HIS A 341 12.23 -9.01 -1.38
C HIS A 341 13.52 -9.55 -2.00
N VAL A 342 13.43 -10.72 -2.62
CA VAL A 342 14.49 -11.29 -3.44
C VAL A 342 14.03 -11.18 -4.89
N LEU A 343 14.68 -10.31 -5.66
CA LEU A 343 14.33 -10.06 -7.06
C LEU A 343 15.18 -10.94 -7.96
N GLU A 344 14.57 -11.58 -8.95
CA GLU A 344 15.29 -12.32 -9.99
C GLU A 344 15.40 -11.47 -11.23
N ALA A 345 16.64 -11.17 -11.66
CA ALA A 345 16.85 -10.35 -12.85
C ALA A 345 18.22 -10.56 -13.47
N VAL A 346 18.28 -10.41 -14.79
CA VAL A 346 19.54 -10.36 -15.56
C VAL A 346 20.40 -9.15 -15.15
N SER A 347 19.74 -8.03 -14.86
CA SER A 347 20.37 -6.74 -14.52
C SER A 347 19.91 -6.27 -13.14
N PRO A 348 20.78 -6.33 -12.11
CA PRO A 348 20.43 -5.88 -10.76
C PRO A 348 20.04 -4.41 -10.68
N ALA A 349 20.67 -3.54 -11.48
CA ALA A 349 20.34 -2.13 -11.51
C ALA A 349 18.92 -1.89 -12.04
N ASP A 350 18.51 -2.59 -13.10
CA ASP A 350 17.15 -2.44 -13.65
C ASP A 350 16.12 -3.05 -12.70
N ALA A 351 16.42 -4.16 -12.03
CA ALA A 351 15.54 -4.72 -10.99
C ALA A 351 15.29 -3.73 -9.84
N ILE A 352 16.35 -3.09 -9.33
CA ILE A 352 16.25 -2.08 -8.26
C ILE A 352 15.45 -0.86 -8.74
N LEU A 353 15.72 -0.35 -9.94
CA LEU A 353 15.03 0.81 -10.50
C LEU A 353 13.55 0.54 -10.76
N ASN A 354 13.23 -0.61 -11.37
CA ASN A 354 11.85 -1.01 -11.61
C ASN A 354 11.10 -1.20 -10.30
N TYR A 355 11.72 -1.84 -9.29
CA TYR A 355 11.11 -1.95 -7.97
C TYR A 355 10.86 -0.57 -7.35
N ALA A 356 11.83 0.33 -7.44
CA ALA A 356 11.71 1.68 -6.90
C ALA A 356 10.57 2.47 -7.55
N GLU A 357 10.44 2.40 -8.87
CA GLU A 357 9.39 3.07 -9.63
C GLU A 357 8.00 2.48 -9.34
N HIS A 358 7.88 1.14 -9.30
CA HIS A 358 6.59 0.47 -9.09
C HIS A 358 6.04 0.62 -7.67
N ASN A 359 6.91 0.89 -6.69
CA ASN A 359 6.55 1.01 -5.28
C ASN A 359 6.68 2.45 -4.75
N ASP A 360 6.83 3.45 -5.64
CA ASP A 360 6.93 4.87 -5.27
C ASP A 360 8.03 5.13 -4.19
N VAL A 361 9.17 4.48 -4.34
CA VAL A 361 10.33 4.63 -3.42
C VAL A 361 10.84 6.06 -3.50
N GLY A 362 10.96 6.73 -2.35
CA GLY A 362 11.47 8.11 -2.29
C GLY A 362 12.95 8.21 -1.93
N HIS A 363 13.58 7.14 -1.44
CA HIS A 363 15.02 7.11 -1.22
C HIS A 363 15.61 5.72 -1.42
N ILE A 364 16.68 5.59 -2.21
CA ILE A 364 17.42 4.34 -2.39
C ILE A 364 18.75 4.40 -1.66
N VAL A 365 19.07 3.40 -0.86
CA VAL A 365 20.41 3.16 -0.31
C VAL A 365 21.02 1.99 -1.05
N VAL A 366 22.16 2.22 -1.72
CA VAL A 366 22.84 1.20 -2.53
C VAL A 366 24.35 1.20 -2.26
N GLY A 367 24.92 -0.01 -2.14
CA GLY A 367 26.36 -0.18 -2.03
C GLY A 367 27.08 -0.03 -3.38
N ALA A 368 28.20 0.67 -3.37
CA ALA A 368 29.14 0.74 -4.49
C ALA A 368 30.41 -0.04 -4.15
N ARG A 369 30.61 -1.18 -4.82
CA ARG A 369 31.89 -1.92 -4.74
C ARG A 369 32.98 -1.15 -5.49
N SER A 370 34.19 -1.14 -4.91
CA SER A 370 35.40 -0.59 -5.53
C SER A 370 35.61 -1.23 -6.91
N SER A 371 35.94 -0.43 -7.92
CA SER A 371 36.08 -0.90 -9.30
C SER A 371 37.29 -1.84 -9.43
N SER A 372 37.04 -3.12 -9.69
CA SER A 372 38.05 -3.96 -10.36
C SER A 372 38.35 -3.32 -11.73
N ALA A 373 39.63 -3.27 -12.14
CA ALA A 373 40.08 -2.59 -13.36
C ALA A 373 39.27 -2.95 -14.64
N ILE A 374 38.66 -4.15 -14.64
CA ILE A 374 37.81 -4.70 -15.72
C ILE A 374 36.41 -4.05 -15.82
N ARG A 375 35.88 -3.42 -14.74
CA ARG A 375 34.53 -2.81 -14.73
C ARG A 375 34.46 -1.34 -15.18
N ARG A 376 35.58 -0.73 -15.58
CA ARG A 376 35.61 0.69 -16.03
C ARG A 376 34.77 0.96 -17.29
N HIS A 377 34.35 -0.06 -18.04
CA HIS A 377 33.64 0.13 -19.33
C HIS A 377 32.18 -0.33 -19.34
N LEU A 378 31.69 -1.04 -18.30
CA LEU A 378 30.32 -1.61 -18.25
C LEU A 378 29.37 -0.90 -17.26
N GLY A 379 29.85 0.10 -16.52
CA GLY A 379 29.06 0.81 -15.50
C GLY A 379 28.77 -0.06 -14.27
N SER A 380 28.91 0.49 -13.07
CA SER A 380 28.54 -0.23 -11.84
C SER A 380 27.02 -0.18 -11.60
N VAL A 381 26.47 -1.14 -10.85
CA VAL A 381 25.04 -1.13 -10.46
C VAL A 381 24.67 0.21 -9.82
N SER A 382 25.48 0.68 -8.87
CA SER A 382 25.31 1.99 -8.24
C SER A 382 25.36 3.16 -9.23
N THR A 383 26.23 3.13 -10.25
CA THR A 383 26.30 4.19 -11.27
C THR A 383 25.00 4.25 -12.08
N LYS A 384 24.48 3.09 -12.49
CA LYS A 384 23.24 3.03 -13.29
C LYS A 384 22.02 3.41 -12.46
N VAL A 385 21.96 3.01 -11.18
CA VAL A 385 20.89 3.44 -10.26
C VAL A 385 20.91 4.95 -10.06
N VAL A 386 22.06 5.56 -9.77
CA VAL A 386 22.19 7.02 -9.63
C VAL A 386 21.77 7.76 -10.89
N ALA A 387 22.15 7.25 -12.07
CA ALA A 387 21.86 7.92 -13.34
C ALA A 387 20.38 7.90 -13.75
N ARG A 388 19.59 6.95 -13.23
CA ARG A 388 18.22 6.70 -13.72
C ARG A 388 17.14 6.75 -12.63
N ALA A 389 17.50 6.76 -11.36
CA ALA A 389 16.51 6.82 -10.28
C ALA A 389 15.74 8.14 -10.32
N LEU A 390 14.43 8.07 -10.14
CA LEU A 390 13.54 9.24 -10.05
C LEU A 390 13.43 9.78 -8.62
N CYS A 391 14.25 9.27 -7.69
CA CYS A 391 14.23 9.58 -6.28
C CYS A 391 15.64 9.84 -5.74
N SER A 392 15.76 10.24 -4.48
CA SER A 392 17.06 10.43 -3.84
C SER A 392 17.83 9.10 -3.72
N VAL A 393 19.16 9.13 -3.87
CA VAL A 393 20.02 7.95 -3.80
C VAL A 393 21.21 8.21 -2.89
N SER A 394 21.35 7.43 -1.80
CA SER A 394 22.59 7.34 -1.01
C SER A 394 23.46 6.21 -1.56
N VAL A 395 24.65 6.56 -2.04
CA VAL A 395 25.65 5.58 -2.47
C VAL A 395 26.66 5.36 -1.36
N VAL A 396 26.72 4.13 -0.86
CA VAL A 396 27.62 3.74 0.23
C VAL A 396 28.89 3.13 -0.35
N ARG A 397 30.05 3.61 0.09
CA ARG A 397 31.37 3.08 -0.29
C ARG A 397 32.13 2.69 0.97
N LEU A 398 32.91 1.61 0.88
CA LEU A 398 33.90 1.31 1.90
C LEU A 398 34.98 2.40 1.86
N LYS A 399 35.32 3.00 3.01
CA LYS A 399 36.52 3.82 3.12
C LYS A 399 37.70 2.91 2.82
N ALA A 400 38.54 3.29 1.85
CA ALA A 400 39.86 2.68 1.75
C ALA A 400 40.54 2.94 3.09
N VAL A 401 40.97 1.87 3.78
CA VAL A 401 41.96 2.03 4.82
C VAL A 401 43.20 2.50 4.08
N GLU A 402 43.43 3.82 4.08
CA GLU A 402 44.68 4.40 3.62
C GLU A 402 45.80 3.70 4.38
N GLU A 403 46.82 3.30 3.63
CA GLU A 403 48.05 2.69 4.10
C GLU A 403 48.82 3.63 5.06
N GLU A 404 48.31 3.87 6.26
CA GLU A 404 49.03 4.50 7.37
C GLU A 404 50.11 3.57 7.98
N ARG A 405 50.47 2.50 7.25
CA ARG A 405 51.59 1.60 7.57
C ARG A 405 52.83 1.79 6.68
N ARG A 406 52.88 2.83 5.83
CA ARG A 406 54.06 3.13 4.99
C ARG A 406 54.86 4.40 5.35
N LEU A 407 54.56 5.04 6.48
CA LEU A 407 55.42 6.07 7.06
C LEU A 407 55.49 5.89 8.58
N SER A 408 56.23 4.87 9.01
CA SER A 408 56.96 4.95 10.27
C SER A 408 58.45 4.90 9.90
N PRO A 409 59.26 5.86 10.40
CA PRO A 409 60.63 6.08 9.94
C PRO A 409 61.59 4.92 10.22
#